data_AF-A0A822GZF5-F1
#
_entry.id   AF-A0A822GZF5-F1
#
_cell.length_a   1.000
_cell.length_b   1.000
_cell.length_c   1.000
_cell.angle_alpha   90.00
_cell.angle_beta   90.00
_cell.angle_gamma   90.00
#
_symmetry.space_group_name_H-M   'P 1'
#
loop_
_entity.id
_entity.type
_entity.pdbx_description
1 polymer ?
#
loop_
_entity_poly.entity_id
_entity_poly.type
_entity_poly.pdbx_seq_one_letter_code
_entity_poly.pdbx_strand_id
1 'polypeptide(L)'
;CPPCPKQVNVRCYCNQSSPTARRCGFKGWSCGKVCSKLLSCQQHRCEQVCHNGDCIPCQKTSVRTCLCGKTKAVRNCNELNFQCDQPCNRLLNCQIHECKR
;
A
#
# COMPACT_ATOMS: atom_id res chain seq x y z
N CYS A 1 21.88 6.15 32.89
CA CYS A 1 21.29 7.45 32.50
C CYS A 1 19.83 7.51 32.92
N PRO A 2 19.43 8.44 33.80
CA PRO A 2 18.03 8.62 34.16
C PRO A 2 17.21 9.05 32.92
N PRO A 3 15.94 8.63 32.80
CA PRO A 3 15.08 9.08 31.72
C PRO A 3 14.81 10.59 31.81
N CYS A 4 14.93 11.30 30.69
CA CYS A 4 14.72 12.74 30.63
C CYS A 4 13.29 13.10 31.13
N PRO A 5 13.15 13.99 32.14
CA PRO A 5 11.85 14.35 32.72
C PRO A 5 11.03 15.27 31.82
N LYS A 6 11.62 15.80 30.73
CA LYS A 6 10.94 16.72 29.82
C LYS A 6 9.89 15.98 28.98
N GLN A 7 8.68 16.53 28.98
CA GLN A 7 7.60 16.12 28.10
C GLN A 7 7.60 17.00 26.84
N VAL A 8 7.36 16.39 25.70
CA VAL A 8 7.31 17.04 24.39
C VAL A 8 6.07 16.55 23.64
N ASN A 9 5.53 17.39 22.76
CA ASN A 9 4.39 17.04 21.92
C ASN A 9 4.86 16.14 20.79
N VAL A 10 4.50 14.86 20.88
CA VAL A 10 4.89 13.84 19.90
C VAL A 10 3.74 13.55 18.96
N ARG A 11 4.06 13.41 17.67
CA ARG A 11 3.08 13.11 16.63
C ARG A 11 2.79 11.60 16.59
N CYS A 12 1.57 11.24 16.19
CA CYS A 12 1.19 9.85 15.95
C CYS A 12 2.01 9.27 14.79
N TYR A 13 2.34 7.99 14.80
CA TYR A 13 2.94 7.32 13.62
C TYR A 13 2.06 7.44 12.37
N CYS A 14 0.75 7.52 12.58
CA CYS A 14 -0.29 7.71 11.58
C CYS A 14 -0.50 9.16 11.10
N ASN A 15 0.03 10.17 11.81
CA ASN A 15 -0.25 11.61 11.62
C ASN A 15 -1.73 12.05 11.63
N GLN A 16 -2.68 11.14 11.86
CA GLN A 16 -4.12 11.47 11.91
C GLN A 16 -4.60 11.94 13.28
N SER A 17 -3.86 11.64 14.35
CA SER A 17 -4.25 12.01 15.71
C SER A 17 -3.43 13.20 16.19
N SER A 18 -4.08 14.06 16.99
CA SER A 18 -3.47 15.26 17.56
C SER A 18 -2.20 14.91 18.35
N PRO A 19 -1.15 15.76 18.30
CA PRO A 19 0.05 15.56 19.10
C PRO A 19 -0.29 15.43 20.59
N THR A 20 0.36 14.49 21.29
CA THR A 20 0.16 14.28 22.72
C THR A 20 1.45 14.52 23.48
N ALA A 21 1.35 15.00 24.72
CA ALA A 21 2.52 15.20 25.57
C ALA A 21 3.07 13.84 26.02
N ARG A 22 4.27 13.48 25.56
CA ARG A 22 4.96 12.24 25.93
C ARG A 22 6.39 12.56 26.33
N ARG A 23 7.04 11.62 27.02
CA ARG A 23 8.45 11.78 27.43
C ARG A 23 9.35 11.86 26.20
N CYS A 24 10.39 12.68 26.29
CA CYS A 24 11.37 12.94 25.21
C CYS A 24 11.95 11.67 24.55
N GLY A 25 12.05 10.55 25.29
CA GLY A 25 12.54 9.27 24.75
C GLY A 25 11.63 8.61 23.70
N PHE A 26 10.37 9.03 23.56
CA PHE A 26 9.42 8.46 22.62
C PHE A 26 9.24 9.42 21.43
N LYS A 27 9.85 9.12 20.28
CA LYS A 27 9.75 9.97 19.08
C LYS A 27 8.38 9.93 18.39
N GLY A 28 7.52 8.99 18.76
CA GLY A 28 6.18 8.82 18.21
C GLY A 28 5.34 7.89 19.08
N TRP A 29 4.05 7.78 18.76
CA TRP A 29 3.12 6.94 19.48
C TRP A 29 2.03 6.38 18.57
N SER A 30 1.47 5.25 18.98
CA SER A 30 0.32 4.63 18.34
C SER A 30 -0.98 5.13 18.98
N CYS A 31 -1.87 5.71 18.18
CA CYS A 31 -3.13 6.25 18.69
C CYS A 31 -4.27 5.24 18.81
N GLY A 32 -4.05 3.98 18.42
CA GLY A 32 -5.08 2.94 18.39
C GLY A 32 -6.14 3.13 17.29
N LYS A 33 -6.16 4.26 16.57
CA LYS A 33 -7.01 4.44 15.39
C LYS A 33 -6.45 3.73 14.17
N VAL A 34 -7.30 3.48 13.18
CA VAL A 34 -6.88 2.94 11.87
C VAL A 34 -5.86 3.87 11.21
N CYS A 35 -4.74 3.31 10.75
CA CYS A 35 -3.59 4.04 10.22
C CYS A 35 -3.95 4.84 8.96
N SER A 36 -4.89 4.36 8.14
CA SER A 36 -5.45 4.97 6.92
C SER A 36 -4.43 5.56 5.93
N LYS A 37 -3.14 5.25 6.11
CA LYS A 37 -2.05 5.68 5.23
C LYS A 37 -2.21 5.03 3.88
N LEU A 38 -1.90 5.76 2.82
CA LEU A 38 -1.90 5.22 1.47
C LEU A 38 -0.80 4.13 1.37
N LEU A 39 -1.21 2.92 1.01
CA LEU A 39 -0.30 1.79 0.82
C LEU A 39 0.49 1.97 -0.48
N SER A 40 1.57 1.20 -0.66
CA SER A 40 2.42 1.27 -1.86
C SER A 40 1.67 1.04 -3.18
N CYS A 41 0.51 0.38 -3.14
CA CYS A 41 -0.37 0.23 -4.31
C CYS A 41 -1.08 1.52 -4.75
N GLN A 42 -0.94 2.63 -4.00
CA GLN A 42 -1.56 3.94 -4.19
C GLN A 42 -3.09 3.99 -4.29
N GLN A 43 -3.76 2.83 -4.26
CA GLN A 43 -5.21 2.70 -4.38
C GLN A 43 -5.88 2.35 -3.05
N HIS A 44 -5.16 1.66 -2.16
CA HIS A 44 -5.70 1.21 -0.89
C HIS A 44 -5.05 1.92 0.29
N ARG A 45 -5.85 2.10 1.34
CA ARG A 45 -5.41 2.67 2.61
C ARG A 45 -5.16 1.54 3.61
N CYS A 46 -4.20 1.76 4.51
CA CYS A 46 -3.86 0.84 5.58
C CYS A 46 -5.03 0.73 6.56
N GLU A 47 -5.65 -0.44 6.65
CA GLU A 47 -6.75 -0.74 7.56
C GLU A 47 -6.29 -1.25 8.93
N GLN A 48 -4.97 -1.39 9.12
CA GLN A 48 -4.39 -1.77 10.40
C GLN A 48 -4.51 -0.64 11.41
N VAL A 49 -4.57 -0.99 12.69
CA VAL A 49 -4.42 -0.04 13.79
C VAL A 49 -3.07 0.68 13.69
N CYS A 50 -2.99 1.90 14.23
CA CYS A 50 -1.77 2.68 14.21
C CYS A 50 -0.61 1.88 14.78
N HIS A 51 0.37 1.60 13.93
CA HIS A 51 1.53 0.78 14.22
C HIS A 51 2.81 1.62 14.06
N ASN A 52 3.90 1.19 14.68
CA ASN A 52 5.21 1.75 14.42
C ASN A 52 5.79 1.11 13.15
N GLY A 53 6.55 1.87 12.36
CA GLY A 53 7.19 1.38 11.13
C GLY A 53 6.32 1.45 9.87
N ASP A 54 6.77 0.75 8.82
CA ASP A 54 6.12 0.73 7.51
C ASP A 54 4.81 -0.06 7.53
N CYS A 55 3.86 0.38 6.70
CA CYS A 55 2.58 -0.31 6.55
C CYS A 55 2.78 -1.65 5.85
N ILE A 56 2.02 -2.66 6.27
CA ILE A 56 2.00 -3.96 5.58
C ILE A 56 1.62 -3.77 4.11
N PRO A 57 2.14 -4.61 3.20
CA PRO A 57 1.73 -4.58 1.81
C PRO A 57 0.22 -4.76 1.68
N CYS A 58 -0.34 -4.18 0.62
CA CYS A 58 -1.77 -4.24 0.38
C CYS A 58 -2.21 -5.70 0.15
N GLN A 59 -2.97 -6.23 1.11
CA GLN A 59 -3.63 -7.54 0.99
C GLN A 59 -4.97 -7.48 0.27
N LYS A 60 -5.40 -6.29 -0.19
CA LYS A 60 -6.62 -6.19 -0.99
C LYS A 60 -6.36 -6.68 -2.41
N THR A 61 -7.35 -7.37 -2.93
CA THR A 61 -7.41 -7.72 -4.33
C THR A 61 -8.18 -6.66 -5.11
N SER A 62 -7.63 -6.21 -6.24
CA SER A 62 -8.29 -5.31 -7.17
C SER A 62 -8.55 -6.01 -8.50
N VAL A 63 -9.59 -5.60 -9.22
CA VAL A 63 -9.89 -6.13 -10.54
C VAL A 63 -8.87 -5.59 -11.51
N ARG A 64 -7.93 -6.44 -11.92
CA ARG A 64 -6.90 -6.11 -12.90
C ARG A 64 -7.33 -6.62 -14.26
N THR A 65 -7.20 -5.77 -15.26
CA THR A 65 -7.35 -6.18 -16.66
C THR A 65 -6.00 -6.68 -17.13
N CYS A 66 -5.99 -7.82 -17.82
CA CYS A 66 -4.80 -8.37 -18.48
C CYS A 66 -4.14 -7.31 -19.35
N LEU A 67 -2.81 -7.38 -19.51
CA LEU A 67 -2.07 -6.56 -20.49
C LEU A 67 -2.65 -6.68 -21.92
N CYS A 68 -3.21 -7.85 -22.24
CA CYS A 68 -3.92 -8.13 -23.47
C CYS A 68 -5.31 -7.48 -23.60
N GLY A 69 -5.90 -6.98 -22.50
CA GLY A 69 -7.24 -6.36 -22.46
C GLY A 69 -8.42 -7.33 -22.41
N LYS A 70 -8.21 -8.63 -22.69
CA LYS A 70 -9.28 -9.62 -22.90
C LYS A 70 -9.89 -10.18 -21.61
N THR A 71 -9.08 -10.35 -20.57
CA THR A 71 -9.51 -10.98 -19.31
C THR A 71 -9.40 -9.98 -18.16
N LYS A 72 -10.40 -9.98 -17.27
CA LYS A 72 -10.36 -9.27 -15.99
C LYS A 72 -10.30 -10.31 -14.87
N ALA A 73 -9.34 -10.17 -13.95
CA ALA A 73 -9.21 -11.08 -12.82
C ALA A 73 -9.03 -10.30 -11.52
N VAL A 74 -9.60 -10.82 -10.45
CA VAL A 74 -9.39 -10.30 -9.09
C VAL A 74 -8.00 -10.76 -8.66
N ARG A 75 -7.06 -9.82 -8.58
CA ARG A 75 -5.64 -10.11 -8.25
C ARG A 75 -5.18 -9.18 -7.15
N ASN A 76 -4.12 -9.58 -6.45
CA ASN A 76 -3.52 -8.76 -5.41
C ASN A 76 -3.16 -7.39 -5.97
N CYS A 77 -3.45 -6.32 -5.24
CA CYS A 77 -3.16 -4.99 -5.72
C CYS A 77 -1.65 -4.72 -5.88
N ASN A 78 -0.82 -5.56 -5.24
CA ASN A 78 0.62 -5.60 -5.40
C ASN A 78 1.07 -6.19 -6.75
N GLU A 79 0.21 -6.96 -7.42
CA GLU A 79 0.53 -7.65 -8.67
C GLU A 79 0.15 -6.75 -9.86
N LEU A 80 1.09 -5.91 -10.28
CA LEU A 80 0.83 -4.94 -11.35
C LEU A 80 0.79 -5.60 -12.73
N ASN A 81 1.66 -6.57 -12.97
CA ASN A 81 1.82 -7.28 -14.23
C ASN A 81 0.94 -8.52 -14.26
N PHE A 82 -0.32 -8.35 -14.66
CA PHE A 82 -1.22 -9.47 -14.90
C PHE A 82 -1.29 -9.77 -16.40
N GLN A 83 -0.84 -10.97 -16.76
CA GLN A 83 -0.97 -11.53 -18.09
C GLN A 83 -1.77 -12.83 -17.98
N CYS A 84 -2.83 -12.97 -18.78
CA CYS A 84 -3.58 -14.22 -18.83
C CYS A 84 -2.93 -15.18 -19.84
N ASP A 85 -3.11 -16.48 -19.62
CA ASP A 85 -2.71 -17.55 -20.56
C ASP A 85 -3.55 -17.59 -21.85
N GLN A 86 -4.54 -16.70 -22.00
CA GLN A 86 -5.27 -16.63 -23.25
C GLN A 86 -4.40 -16.07 -24.37
N PRO A 87 -4.48 -16.64 -25.59
CA PRO A 87 -3.75 -16.13 -26.72
C PRO A 87 -4.20 -14.68 -26.99
N CYS A 88 -3.23 -13.76 -26.89
CA CYS A 88 -3.49 -12.34 -27.05
C CYS A 88 -4.05 -12.06 -28.44
N ASN A 89 -3.66 -12.82 -29.48
CA ASN A 89 -4.04 -12.67 -30.90
C ASN A 89 -4.07 -11.19 -31.35
N ARG A 90 -3.33 -10.33 -30.64
CA ARG A 90 -3.28 -8.91 -30.93
C ARG A 90 -2.14 -8.75 -31.91
N LEU A 91 -2.48 -8.27 -33.09
CA LEU A 91 -1.53 -7.89 -34.12
C LEU A 91 -0.63 -6.80 -33.53
N LEU A 92 0.67 -7.05 -33.50
CA LEU A 92 1.67 -6.04 -33.15
C LEU A 92 1.59 -4.88 -34.15
N ASN A 93 2.14 -3.72 -33.79
CA ASN A 93 2.13 -2.53 -34.65
C ASN A 93 2.71 -2.77 -36.06
N CYS A 94 3.52 -3.82 -36.21
CA CYS A 94 4.04 -4.26 -37.50
C CYS A 94 3.03 -4.99 -38.40
N GLN A 95 1.79 -5.26 -37.94
CA GLN A 95 0.70 -5.93 -38.69
C GLN A 95 1.02 -7.37 -39.21
N ILE A 96 2.25 -7.86 -39.05
CA ILE A 96 2.70 -9.19 -39.52
C ILE A 96 3.08 -10.15 -38.39
N HIS A 97 3.12 -9.68 -37.14
CA HIS A 97 3.48 -10.52 -35.99
C HIS A 97 2.33 -10.61 -34.99
N GLU A 98 1.97 -11.83 -34.65
CA GLU A 98 0.99 -12.16 -33.62
C GLU A 98 1.68 -12.24 -32.26
N CYS A 99 1.19 -11.50 -31.27
CA CYS A 99 1.67 -11.63 -29.90
C CYS A 99 1.24 -13.00 -29.33
N LYS A 100 2.18 -13.97 -29.32
CA LYS A 100 1.98 -15.33 -28.77
C LYS A 100 2.18 -15.40 -27.25
N ARG A 101 2.77 -14.37 -26.65
CA ARG A 101 2.96 -14.15 -25.20
C ARG A 101 3.23 -12.68 -24.98
#